data_AF-A0A966T5D7-F1
#
_entry.id   AF-A0A966T5D7-F1
#
_cell.length_a   1.000
_cell.length_b   1.000
_cell.length_c   1.000
_cell.angle_alpha   90.00
_cell.angle_beta   90.00
_cell.angle_gamma   90.00
#
_symmetry.space_group_name_H-M   'P 1'
#
loop_
_entity.id
_entity.type
_entity.pdbx_description
1 polymer ?
#
loop_
_entity_poly.entity_id
_entity_poly.type
_entity_poly.pdbx_seq_one_letter_code
_entity_poly.pdbx_strand_id
1 'polypeptide(L)'
;MTIPDPKPQFFFAPSQLSKRGNEWGREVLNDRIADALSTFIDSTHPWLKIRRAVGSESIGELYSALVRGDVPAQDGNIISFE
;
A
#
# COMPACT_ATOMS: atom_id res chain seq x y z
N MET A 1 0.98 35.62 -16.21
CA MET A 1 -0.37 35.13 -15.85
C MET A 1 -0.20 34.26 -14.62
N THR A 2 -0.63 34.73 -13.45
CA THR A 2 -0.46 34.02 -12.18
C THR A 2 -1.59 33.01 -12.04
N ILE A 3 -1.27 31.72 -11.90
CA ILE A 3 -2.28 30.68 -11.62
C ILE A 3 -2.50 30.70 -10.10
N PRO A 4 -3.75 30.80 -9.62
CA PRO A 4 -4.03 30.78 -8.19
C PRO A 4 -3.71 29.39 -7.61
N ASP A 5 -3.28 29.35 -6.34
CA ASP A 5 -3.03 28.10 -5.64
C ASP A 5 -4.29 27.21 -5.61
N PRO A 6 -4.15 25.90 -5.79
CA PRO A 6 -5.29 24.99 -5.76
C PRO A 6 -5.94 24.99 -4.38
N LYS A 7 -7.26 25.20 -4.32
CA LYS A 7 -8.01 25.06 -3.08
C LYS A 7 -8.00 23.59 -2.63
N PRO A 8 -7.61 23.28 -1.38
CA PRO A 8 -7.66 21.91 -0.87
C PRO A 8 -9.07 21.33 -0.99
N GLN A 9 -9.17 20.08 -1.44
CA GLN A 9 -10.43 19.32 -1.47
C GLN A 9 -10.28 18.08 -0.62
N PHE A 10 -11.34 17.76 0.13
CA PHE A 10 -11.38 16.53 0.91
C PHE A 10 -11.38 15.31 -0.01
N PHE A 11 -10.40 14.43 0.16
CA PHE A 11 -10.34 13.17 -0.56
C PHE A 11 -10.86 12.04 0.32
N PHE A 12 -11.93 11.39 -0.14
CA PHE A 12 -12.48 10.20 0.49
C PHE A 12 -12.53 9.08 -0.54
N ALA A 13 -11.66 8.08 -0.39
CA ALA A 13 -11.54 7.00 -1.38
C ALA A 13 -12.88 6.34 -1.74
N PRO A 14 -13.81 6.09 -0.80
CA PRO A 14 -15.13 5.52 -1.14
C PRO A 14 -15.97 6.40 -2.08
N SER A 15 -15.96 7.73 -1.92
CA SER A 15 -16.73 8.62 -2.80
C SER A 15 -16.13 8.67 -4.21
N GLN A 16 -14.81 8.60 -4.32
CA GLN A 16 -14.13 8.51 -5.61
C GLN A 16 -14.40 7.17 -6.30
N LEU A 17 -14.40 6.07 -5.56
CA LEU A 17 -14.75 4.75 -6.10
C LEU A 17 -16.18 4.74 -6.65
N SER A 18 -17.14 5.28 -5.90
CA SER A 18 -18.54 5.42 -6.33
C SER A 18 -18.67 6.28 -7.60
N LYS A 19 -18.03 7.46 -7.61
CA LYS A 19 -17.99 8.35 -8.77
C LYS A 19 -17.44 7.64 -10.02
N ARG A 20 -16.27 7.00 -9.92
CA ARG A 20 -15.65 6.32 -11.06
C ARG A 20 -16.44 5.07 -11.49
N GLY A 21 -17.08 4.38 -10.56
CA GLY A 21 -17.99 3.29 -10.87
C GLY A 21 -19.18 3.76 -11.72
N ASN A 22 -19.74 4.92 -11.41
CA ASN A 22 -20.84 5.51 -12.21
C ASN A 22 -20.36 6.03 -13.58
N GLU A 23 -19.15 6.58 -13.66
CA GLU A 23 -18.61 7.17 -14.90
C GLU A 23 -18.08 6.12 -15.90
N TRP A 24 -17.46 5.05 -15.40
CA TRP A 24 -16.73 4.09 -16.24
C TRP A 24 -17.36 2.69 -16.24
N GLY A 25 -18.27 2.40 -15.32
CA GLY A 25 -18.72 1.05 -15.05
C GLY A 25 -17.76 0.28 -14.15
N ARG A 26 -18.29 -0.76 -13.48
CA ARG A 26 -17.55 -1.52 -12.47
C ARG A 26 -16.38 -2.31 -13.04
N GLU A 27 -16.54 -2.89 -14.22
CA GLU A 27 -15.52 -3.71 -14.89
C GLU A 27 -14.29 -2.88 -15.22
N VAL A 28 -14.47 -1.81 -16.02
CA VAL A 28 -13.38 -0.90 -16.40
C VAL A 28 -12.70 -0.27 -15.19
N LEU A 29 -13.45 0.08 -14.14
CA LEU A 29 -12.87 0.58 -12.91
C LEU A 29 -11.96 -0.45 -12.24
N ASN A 30 -12.41 -1.71 -12.13
CA ASN A 30 -11.62 -2.77 -11.53
C ASN A 30 -10.36 -3.07 -12.35
N ASP A 31 -10.46 -3.10 -13.68
CA ASP A 31 -9.30 -3.32 -14.56
C ASP A 31 -8.24 -2.24 -14.34
N ARG A 32 -8.66 -0.97 -14.31
CA ARG A 32 -7.74 0.15 -14.06
C ARG A 32 -7.08 0.09 -12.68
N ILE A 33 -7.81 -0.35 -11.66
CA ILE A 33 -7.25 -0.54 -10.32
C ILE A 33 -6.23 -1.69 -10.34
N ALA A 34 -6.54 -2.80 -11.01
CA ALA A 34 -5.65 -3.94 -11.13
C ALA A 34 -4.35 -3.57 -11.87
N ASP A 35 -4.44 -2.86 -12.99
CA ASP A 35 -3.28 -2.38 -13.77
C ASP A 35 -2.39 -1.44 -12.96
N ALA A 36 -3.01 -0.49 -12.25
CA ALA A 36 -2.29 0.45 -11.39
C ALA A 36 -1.62 -0.28 -10.22
N LEU A 37 -2.28 -1.28 -9.63
CA LEU A 37 -1.71 -2.10 -8.56
C LEU A 37 -0.53 -2.95 -9.06
N SER A 38 -0.64 -3.57 -10.23
CA SER A 38 0.46 -4.33 -10.84
C SER A 38 1.68 -3.44 -11.07
N THR A 39 1.47 -2.25 -11.66
CA THR A 39 2.53 -1.26 -11.89
C THR A 39 3.19 -0.83 -10.58
N PHE A 40 2.40 -0.62 -9.54
CA PHE A 40 2.92 -0.30 -8.21
C PHE A 40 3.76 -1.44 -7.64
N ILE A 41 3.27 -2.69 -7.69
CA ILE A 41 4.01 -3.87 -7.21
C ILE A 41 5.35 -3.99 -7.94
N ASP A 42 5.37 -3.86 -9.26
CA ASP A 42 6.60 -3.92 -10.06
C ASP A 42 7.61 -2.85 -9.65
N SER A 43 7.13 -1.64 -9.31
CA SER A 43 7.99 -0.56 -8.83
C SER A 43 8.62 -0.84 -7.45
N THR A 44 8.07 -1.79 -6.70
CA THR A 44 8.62 -2.20 -5.39
C THR A 44 9.77 -3.19 -5.50
N HIS A 45 9.83 -3.99 -6.57
CA HIS A 45 10.84 -5.05 -6.73
C HIS A 45 12.30 -4.63 -6.51
N PRO A 46 12.76 -3.44 -6.94
CA PRO A 46 14.16 -3.04 -6.78
C PRO A 46 14.58 -2.76 -5.34
N TRP A 47 13.64 -2.48 -4.43
CA TRP A 47 13.95 -1.99 -3.09
C TRP A 47 13.30 -2.80 -1.97
N LEU A 48 12.09 -3.33 -2.15
CA LEU A 48 11.37 -4.07 -1.12
C LEU A 48 11.92 -5.50 -0.99
N LYS A 49 12.31 -5.89 0.23
CA LYS A 49 12.83 -7.22 0.55
C LYS A 49 11.81 -7.95 1.41
N ILE A 50 11.21 -9.00 0.87
CA ILE A 50 10.28 -9.82 1.65
C ILE A 50 11.05 -10.71 2.62
N ARG A 51 10.76 -10.55 3.92
CA ARG A 51 11.32 -11.38 5.00
C ARG A 51 10.20 -12.25 5.56
N ARG A 52 10.43 -13.55 5.63
CA ARG A 52 9.48 -14.51 6.19
C ARG A 52 10.07 -15.13 7.45
N ALA A 53 9.26 -15.16 8.50
CA ALA A 53 9.60 -15.84 9.74
C ALA A 53 8.35 -16.55 10.29
N VAL A 54 8.58 -17.50 11.19
CA VAL A 54 7.57 -18.44 11.66
C VAL A 54 7.81 -18.70 13.15
N GLY A 55 6.75 -18.90 13.92
CA GLY A 55 6.81 -19.21 15.34
C GLY A 55 6.73 -17.99 16.27
N SER A 56 6.33 -18.25 17.52
CA SER A 56 6.06 -17.23 18.55
C SER A 56 7.29 -16.42 18.96
N GLU A 57 8.47 -17.03 19.00
CA GLU A 57 9.75 -16.36 19.28
C GLU A 57 10.04 -15.27 18.25
N SER A 58 10.02 -15.65 16.96
CA SER A 58 10.19 -14.73 15.83
C SER A 58 9.22 -13.53 15.88
N ILE A 59 7.98 -13.76 16.36
CA ILE A 59 6.97 -12.69 16.51
C ILE A 59 7.39 -11.70 17.58
N GLY A 60 7.81 -12.21 18.74
CA GLY A 60 8.28 -11.38 19.84
C GLY A 60 9.49 -10.55 19.45
N GLU A 61 10.44 -11.14 18.74
CA GLU A 61 11.65 -10.46 18.25
C GLU A 61 11.31 -9.34 17.26
N LEU A 62 10.53 -9.66 16.22
CA LEU A 62 10.16 -8.71 15.18
C LEU A 62 9.34 -7.55 15.75
N TYR A 63 8.34 -7.85 16.60
CA TYR A 63 7.53 -6.81 17.25
C TYR A 63 8.40 -5.90 18.12
N SER A 64 9.32 -6.48 18.89
CA SER A 64 10.24 -5.71 19.73
C SER A 64 11.16 -4.81 18.89
N ALA A 65 11.68 -5.30 17.77
CA ALA A 65 12.46 -4.50 16.83
C ALA A 65 11.63 -3.36 16.20
N LEU A 66 10.37 -3.63 15.83
CA LEU A 66 9.47 -2.62 15.27
C LEU A 66 9.21 -1.48 16.27
N VAL A 67 8.89 -1.81 17.52
CA VAL A 67 8.62 -0.82 18.57
C VAL A 67 9.83 0.08 18.84
N ARG A 68 11.05 -0.47 18.75
CA ARG A 68 12.29 0.30 18.88
C ARG A 68 12.64 1.15 17.66
N GLY A 69 12.00 0.89 16.51
CA GLY A 69 12.34 1.54 15.24
C GLY A 69 13.53 0.92 14.51
N ASP A 70 13.91 -0.31 14.87
CA ASP A 70 15.06 -1.01 14.29
C ASP A 70 14.74 -1.71 12.96
N VAL A 71 13.46 -1.78 12.58
CA VAL A 71 13.03 -2.45 11.33
C VAL A 71 13.32 -1.55 10.13
N PRO A 72 14.16 -1.99 9.17
CA PRO A 72 14.40 -1.23 7.97
C PRO A 72 13.12 -1.06 7.15
N ALA A 73 12.85 0.15 6.64
CA ALA A 73 11.65 0.42 5.83
C ALA A 73 11.57 -0.42 4.54
N GLN A 74 12.71 -0.90 4.06
CA GLN A 74 12.79 -1.79 2.88
C GLN A 74 12.37 -3.23 3.19
N ASP A 75 12.26 -3.64 4.46
CA ASP A 75 11.95 -5.00 4.83
C ASP A 75 10.42 -5.20 4.98
N GLY A 76 9.83 -5.89 4.02
CA GLY A 76 8.44 -6.35 4.06
C GLY A 76 8.33 -7.64 4.87
N ASN A 77 8.13 -7.52 6.17
CA ASN A 77 8.07 -8.67 7.08
C ASN A 77 6.69 -9.36 7.04
N ILE A 78 6.69 -10.67 6.79
CA ILE A 78 5.52 -11.54 6.85
C ILE A 78 5.83 -12.60 7.91
N ILE A 79 4.99 -12.69 8.94
CA ILE A 79 5.19 -13.61 10.05
C ILE A 79 3.92 -14.37 10.39
N SER A 80 4.06 -15.65 10.70
CA SER A 80 2.95 -16.54 11.07
C SER A 80 3.25 -17.29 12.36
N PHE A 81 2.19 -17.78 13.01
CA PHE A 81 2.26 -18.54 14.26
C PHE A 81 2.59 -20.03 14.09
N GLU A 82 2.49 -20.57 12.87
CA GLU A 82 2.67 -22.01 12.57
C GLU A 82 4.05 -22.56 12.96
#